data_AF-A0A554LW09-F1
#
_entry.id   AF-A0A554LW09-F1
#
_cell.length_a   1.000
_cell.length_b   1.000
_cell.length_c   1.000
_cell.angle_alpha   90.00
_cell.angle_beta   90.00
_cell.angle_gamma   90.00
#
_symmetry.space_group_name_H-M   'P 1'
#
loop_
_entity.id
_entity.type
_entity.pdbx_description
1 polymer ?
#
loop_
_entity_poly.entity_id
_entity_poly.type
_entity_poly.pdbx_seq_one_letter_code
_entity_poly.pdbx_strand_id
1 'polypeptide(L)'
;MKAYLDLLQHILDHGTVKDDRTGTGTYSIFCAQMRFDLNEGFPMLTTKKLSTRAIIHELLWFLMGSTNIGYLKENGVSIWDEWASERGDLGPVYGKQWRAWEGPNGRVIDQVSEVIAQIKKRP
;
A
#
# COMPACT_ATOMS: atom_id res chain seq x y z
N MET A 1 -12.20 -10.08 10.80
CA MET A 1 -11.73 -8.73 11.23
C MET A 1 -11.37 -8.62 12.71
N LYS A 2 -11.70 -9.61 13.58
CA LYS A 2 -11.31 -9.58 15.00
C LYS A 2 -9.81 -9.32 15.21
N ALA A 3 -8.95 -9.98 14.43
CA ALA A 3 -7.50 -9.79 14.47
C ALA A 3 -7.04 -8.31 14.33
N TYR A 4 -7.74 -7.50 13.51
CA TYR A 4 -7.45 -6.07 13.39
C TYR A 4 -7.82 -5.28 14.64
N LEU A 5 -9.00 -5.56 15.23
CA LEU A 5 -9.44 -4.91 16.47
C LEU A 5 -8.58 -5.34 17.65
N ASP A 6 -8.21 -6.62 17.73
CA ASP A 6 -7.32 -7.15 18.75
C ASP A 6 -5.94 -6.47 18.67
N LEU A 7 -5.42 -6.23 17.46
CA LEU A 7 -4.17 -5.49 17.27
C LEU A 7 -4.29 -4.02 17.69
N LEU A 8 -5.38 -3.34 17.33
CA LEU A 8 -5.60 -1.95 17.76
C LEU A 8 -5.67 -1.86 19.29
N GLN A 9 -6.42 -2.76 19.94
CA GLN A 9 -6.54 -2.81 21.39
C GLN A 9 -5.17 -3.06 22.03
N HIS A 10 -4.38 -4.00 21.49
CA HIS A 10 -3.04 -4.27 21.98
C HIS A 10 -2.10 -3.05 21.88
N ILE A 11 -2.19 -2.27 20.79
CA ILE A 11 -1.43 -1.01 20.64
C ILE A 11 -1.86 0.02 21.69
N LEU A 12 -3.16 0.14 21.97
CA LEU A 12 -3.67 1.09 22.96
C LEU A 12 -3.26 0.71 24.39
N ASP A 13 -3.30 -0.59 24.73
CA ASP A 13 -3.02 -1.06 26.09
C ASP A 13 -1.52 -1.16 26.39
N HIS A 14 -0.70 -1.49 25.38
CA HIS A 14 0.71 -1.83 25.57
C HIS A 14 1.69 -1.00 24.71
N GLY A 15 1.20 -0.09 23.87
CA GLY A 15 2.03 0.76 23.03
C GLY A 15 2.86 1.74 23.85
N THR A 16 4.10 1.95 23.42
CA THR A 16 4.97 3.00 23.97
C THR A 16 4.72 4.30 23.22
N VAL A 17 4.63 5.43 23.95
CA VAL A 17 4.55 6.75 23.34
C VAL A 17 5.85 7.06 22.59
N LYS A 18 5.74 7.45 21.32
CA LYS A 18 6.88 7.83 20.47
C LYS A 18 6.55 9.04 19.62
N ASP A 19 7.53 9.91 19.47
CA ASP A 19 7.48 10.99 18.49
C ASP A 19 7.59 10.44 17.06
N ASP A 20 7.04 11.18 16.10
CA ASP A 20 7.06 10.85 14.68
C ASP A 20 7.47 12.06 13.83
N ARG A 21 7.73 11.82 12.54
CA ARG A 21 8.22 12.85 11.61
C ARG A 21 7.24 14.02 11.42
N THR A 22 5.94 13.80 11.64
CA THR A 22 4.93 14.87 11.52
C THR A 22 4.79 15.70 12.80
N GLY A 23 5.40 15.27 13.91
CA GLY A 23 5.32 15.94 15.21
C GLY A 23 3.98 15.74 15.93
N THR A 24 3.19 14.73 15.55
CA THR A 24 1.88 14.45 16.14
C THR A 24 2.00 13.56 17.39
N GLY A 25 2.95 12.63 17.38
CA GLY A 25 3.10 11.61 18.42
C GLY A 25 2.24 10.36 18.16
N THR A 26 2.70 9.21 18.65
CA THR A 26 2.11 7.90 18.37
C THR A 26 2.15 6.97 19.60
N TYR A 27 1.21 6.04 19.68
CA TYR A 27 1.36 4.82 20.48
C TYR A 27 1.89 3.72 19.57
N SER A 28 3.01 3.10 19.94
CA SER A 28 3.77 2.22 19.05
C SER A 28 4.14 0.91 19.73
N ILE A 29 3.90 -0.19 19.02
CA ILE A 29 4.53 -1.49 19.24
C ILE A 29 5.43 -1.81 18.04
N PHE A 30 6.31 -2.80 18.18
CA PHE A 30 7.18 -3.24 17.10
C PHE A 30 6.89 -4.70 16.71
N CYS A 31 6.88 -4.97 15.39
CA CYS A 31 6.79 -6.31 14.82
C CYS A 31 5.51 -7.10 15.17
N ALA A 32 4.33 -6.48 15.00
CA ALA A 32 3.06 -7.20 15.07
C ALA A 32 2.76 -7.98 13.79
N GLN A 33 2.00 -9.07 13.91
CA GLN A 33 1.57 -9.89 12.78
C GLN A 33 0.06 -10.18 12.85
N MET A 34 -0.60 -10.14 11.70
CA MET A 34 -1.95 -10.63 11.50
C MET A 34 -1.97 -11.65 10.36
N ARG A 35 -2.94 -12.56 10.37
CA ARG A 35 -3.18 -13.52 9.30
C ARG A 35 -4.67 -13.51 8.97
N PHE A 36 -4.98 -13.63 7.68
CA PHE A 36 -6.35 -13.68 7.16
C PHE A 36 -6.43 -14.85 6.18
N ASP A 37 -7.31 -15.81 6.44
CA ASP A 37 -7.65 -16.83 5.45
C ASP A 37 -8.63 -16.22 4.44
N LEU A 38 -8.23 -16.17 3.17
CA LEU A 38 -9.03 -15.58 2.11
C LEU A 38 -10.17 -16.51 1.65
N ASN A 39 -10.15 -17.80 2.02
CA ASN A 39 -11.27 -18.71 1.77
C ASN A 39 -12.48 -18.41 2.67
N GLU A 40 -12.24 -17.83 3.85
CA GLU A 40 -13.28 -17.40 4.80
C GLU A 40 -13.94 -16.06 4.38
N GLY A 41 -13.41 -15.39 3.36
CA GLY A 41 -13.95 -14.17 2.78
C GLY A 41 -12.93 -13.06 2.59
N PHE A 42 -13.38 -11.94 2.02
CA PHE A 42 -12.52 -10.78 1.76
C PHE A 42 -12.31 -9.97 3.06
N PRO A 43 -11.07 -9.76 3.54
CA PRO A 43 -10.77 -9.15 4.84
C PRO A 43 -10.92 -7.63 4.83
N MET A 44 -12.07 -7.13 4.41
CA MET A 44 -12.43 -5.71 4.45
C MET A 44 -13.00 -5.34 5.81
N LEU A 45 -12.59 -4.19 6.36
CA LEU A 45 -13.16 -3.69 7.61
C LEU A 45 -14.66 -3.43 7.45
N THR A 46 -15.43 -3.94 8.40
CA THR A 46 -16.89 -3.74 8.48
C THR A 46 -17.29 -2.79 9.61
N THR A 47 -16.40 -2.55 10.57
CA THR A 47 -16.63 -1.64 11.71
C THR A 47 -16.51 -0.16 11.34
N LYS A 48 -16.03 0.15 10.14
CA LYS A 48 -16.01 1.49 9.55
C LYS A 48 -16.14 1.35 8.03
N LYS A 49 -16.92 2.23 7.40
CA LYS A 49 -17.01 2.30 5.94
C LYS A 49 -15.66 2.71 5.33
N LEU A 50 -15.16 1.91 4.39
CA LEU A 50 -13.94 2.20 3.64
C LEU A 50 -14.24 2.75 2.25
N SER A 51 -13.33 3.55 1.71
CA SER A 51 -13.39 3.98 0.30
C SER A 51 -12.82 2.88 -0.61
N THR A 52 -13.65 1.90 -0.96
CA THR A 52 -13.23 0.79 -1.84
C THR A 52 -12.83 1.26 -3.23
N ARG A 53 -13.46 2.33 -3.73
CA ARG A 53 -13.07 2.99 -5.00
C ARG A 53 -11.60 3.39 -4.97
N ALA A 54 -11.17 4.10 -3.92
CA ALA A 54 -9.79 4.57 -3.81
C ALA A 54 -8.80 3.39 -3.77
N ILE A 55 -9.09 2.37 -2.98
CA ILE A 55 -8.25 1.16 -2.84
C ILE A 55 -8.08 0.45 -4.20
N ILE A 56 -9.18 0.26 -4.93
CA ILE A 56 -9.15 -0.44 -6.22
C ILE A 56 -8.33 0.35 -7.25
N HIS A 57 -8.61 1.64 -7.42
CA HIS A 57 -7.90 2.47 -8.40
C HIS A 57 -6.42 2.65 -8.05
N GLU A 58 -6.07 2.75 -6.76
CA GLU A 58 -4.67 2.79 -6.34
C GLU A 58 -3.92 1.51 -6.73
N LEU A 59 -4.51 0.33 -6.51
CA LEU A 59 -3.89 -0.94 -6.91
C LEU A 59 -3.75 -1.05 -8.44
N LEU A 60 -4.77 -0.65 -9.20
CA LEU A 60 -4.67 -0.61 -10.66
C LEU A 60 -3.58 0.36 -11.12
N TRP A 61 -3.47 1.52 -10.46
CA TRP A 61 -2.44 2.52 -10.72
C TRP A 61 -1.02 2.01 -10.46
N PHE A 62 -0.80 1.29 -9.35
CA PHE A 62 0.47 0.60 -9.09
C PHE A 62 0.77 -0.45 -10.16
N LEU A 63 -0.21 -1.27 -10.53
CA LEU A 63 -0.05 -2.31 -11.55
C LEU A 63 0.24 -1.73 -12.93
N MET A 64 -0.25 -0.52 -13.26
CA MET A 64 0.12 0.18 -14.51
C MET A 64 1.57 0.70 -14.51
N GLY A 65 2.24 0.70 -13.36
CA GLY A 65 3.58 1.26 -13.23
C GLY A 65 3.61 2.79 -13.14
N SER A 66 2.45 3.42 -12.96
CA SER A 66 2.33 4.88 -12.94
C SER A 66 2.80 5.46 -11.60
N THR A 67 3.33 6.68 -11.66
CA THR A 67 3.76 7.47 -10.51
C THR A 67 3.21 8.90 -10.55
N ASN A 68 2.34 9.20 -11.52
CA ASN A 68 1.65 10.47 -11.63
C ASN A 68 0.18 10.30 -11.22
N ILE A 69 -0.34 11.24 -10.43
CA ILE A 69 -1.70 11.17 -9.86
C ILE A 69 -2.82 11.49 -10.87
N GLY A 70 -2.52 11.84 -12.12
CA GLY A 70 -3.52 12.18 -13.14
C GLY A 70 -4.61 11.11 -13.30
N TYR A 71 -4.22 9.85 -13.45
CA TYR A 71 -5.16 8.72 -13.49
C TYR A 71 -6.04 8.63 -12.24
N LEU A 72 -5.46 8.85 -11.05
CA LEU A 72 -6.22 8.79 -9.79
C LEU A 72 -7.26 9.92 -9.75
N LYS A 73 -6.87 11.14 -10.14
CA LYS A 73 -7.75 12.31 -10.21
C LYS A 73 -8.90 12.11 -11.20
N GLU A 74 -8.60 11.59 -12.40
CA GLU A 74 -9.62 11.25 -13.40
C GLU A 74 -10.67 10.26 -12.87
N ASN A 75 -10.30 9.40 -11.93
CA ASN A 75 -11.17 8.41 -11.29
C ASN A 75 -11.73 8.88 -9.93
N GLY A 76 -11.60 10.16 -9.60
CA GLY A 76 -12.12 10.75 -8.37
C GLY A 76 -11.42 10.28 -7.10
N VAL A 77 -10.12 10.00 -7.19
CA VAL A 77 -9.26 9.55 -6.08
C VAL A 77 -8.18 10.60 -5.80
N SER A 78 -8.11 11.08 -4.56
CA SER A 78 -7.23 12.19 -4.13
C SER A 78 -6.27 11.82 -2.98
N ILE A 79 -6.13 10.53 -2.65
CA ILE A 79 -5.37 10.06 -1.48
C ILE A 79 -3.85 10.30 -1.55
N TRP A 80 -3.34 10.72 -2.72
CA TRP A 80 -1.92 11.03 -2.97
C TRP A 80 -1.67 12.53 -3.19
N ASP A 81 -2.70 13.38 -3.08
CA ASP A 81 -2.62 14.80 -3.45
C ASP A 81 -1.59 15.56 -2.60
N GLU A 82 -1.48 15.28 -1.30
CA GLU A 82 -0.57 16.01 -0.40
C GLU A 82 0.93 15.73 -0.66
N TRP A 83 1.25 14.68 -1.41
CA TRP A 83 2.63 14.24 -1.65
C TRP A 83 3.13 14.50 -3.06
N ALA A 84 2.21 14.81 -3.99
CA ALA A 84 2.56 15.02 -5.38
C ALA A 84 3.14 16.42 -5.60
N SER A 85 4.08 16.51 -6.54
CA SER A 85 4.54 17.79 -7.05
C SER A 85 3.42 18.56 -7.77
N GLU A 86 3.67 19.83 -8.12
CA GLU A 86 2.73 20.65 -8.90
C GLU A 86 2.32 20.02 -10.24
N ARG A 87 3.16 19.14 -10.80
CA ARG A 87 2.90 18.40 -12.04
C ARG A 87 2.19 17.06 -11.81
N GLY A 88 1.90 16.71 -10.55
CA GLY A 88 1.26 15.46 -10.17
C GLY A 88 2.21 14.27 -9.99
N ASP A 89 3.53 14.47 -10.14
CA ASP A 89 4.52 13.40 -10.02
C ASP A 89 4.93 13.14 -8.57
N LEU A 90 5.03 11.86 -8.20
CA LEU A 90 5.48 11.37 -6.89
C LEU A 90 6.94 10.87 -6.89
N GLY A 91 7.62 10.94 -8.03
CA GLY A 91 8.92 10.27 -8.22
C GLY A 91 8.78 8.74 -8.31
N PRO A 92 9.87 7.97 -8.16
CA PRO A 92 9.91 6.55 -8.47
C PRO A 92 9.34 5.67 -7.33
N VAL A 93 8.08 5.87 -6.97
CA VAL A 93 7.35 5.11 -5.93
C VAL A 93 6.86 3.75 -6.45
N TYR A 94 6.08 3.04 -5.63
CA TYR A 94 5.60 1.67 -5.81
C TYR A 94 5.42 1.20 -7.25
N GLY A 95 4.55 1.84 -8.05
CA GLY A 95 4.25 1.39 -9.41
C GLY A 95 5.50 1.28 -10.29
N LYS A 96 6.33 2.33 -10.33
CA LYS A 96 7.60 2.30 -11.07
C LYS A 96 8.50 1.17 -10.56
N GLN A 97 8.62 0.98 -9.24
CA GLN A 97 9.46 -0.10 -8.70
C GLN A 97 8.90 -1.50 -9.02
N TRP A 98 7.59 -1.68 -9.01
CA TRP A 98 6.93 -2.96 -9.29
C TRP A 98 7.08 -3.38 -10.75
N ARG A 99 6.97 -2.42 -11.68
CA ARG A 99 6.93 -2.69 -13.13
C ARG A 99 8.23 -2.40 -13.87
N ALA A 100 9.10 -1.55 -13.30
CA ALA A 100 10.31 -1.06 -13.94
C ALA A 100 11.38 -0.68 -12.90
N TRP A 101 11.76 -1.62 -12.02
CA TRP A 101 12.87 -1.42 -11.09
C TRP A 101 14.17 -1.19 -11.87
N GLU A 102 14.82 -0.05 -11.66
CA GLU A 102 16.11 0.30 -12.26
C GLU A 102 17.25 -0.23 -11.37
N GLY A 103 17.95 -1.25 -11.86
CA GLY A 103 19.17 -1.78 -11.25
C GLY A 103 20.44 -1.12 -11.79
N PRO A 104 21.62 -1.54 -11.30
CA PRO A 104 22.90 -1.10 -11.86
C PRO A 104 23.00 -1.35 -13.37
N ASN A 105 23.79 -0.53 -14.06
CA ASN A 105 24.08 -0.64 -15.49
C ASN A 105 22.84 -0.54 -16.42
N GLY A 106 21.79 0.18 -15.99
CA GLY A 106 20.60 0.43 -16.80
C GLY A 106 19.68 -0.79 -16.96
N ARG A 107 19.86 -1.84 -16.17
CA ARG A 107 18.95 -2.99 -16.15
C ARG A 107 17.59 -2.57 -15.59
N VAL A 108 16.51 -2.97 -16.26
CA VAL A 108 15.14 -2.76 -15.79
C VAL A 108 14.46 -4.10 -15.52
N ILE A 109 13.77 -4.23 -14.39
CA ILE A 109 13.10 -5.47 -13.96
C ILE A 109 11.62 -5.21 -13.70
N ASP A 110 10.75 -5.96 -14.38
CA ASP A 110 9.31 -6.03 -14.09
C ASP A 110 9.05 -7.17 -13.10
N GLN A 111 9.03 -6.82 -11.81
CA GLN A 111 8.91 -7.77 -10.71
C GLN A 111 7.54 -8.47 -10.71
N VAL A 112 6.47 -7.77 -11.12
CA VAL A 112 5.11 -8.34 -11.17
C VAL A 112 5.02 -9.40 -12.26
N SER A 113 5.54 -9.12 -13.45
CA SER A 113 5.58 -10.11 -14.53
C SER A 113 6.44 -11.32 -14.16
N GLU A 114 7.58 -11.09 -13.51
CA GLU A 114 8.49 -12.15 -13.08
C GLU A 114 7.83 -13.07 -12.04
N VAL A 115 7.24 -12.52 -10.96
CA VAL A 115 6.63 -13.33 -9.90
C VAL A 115 5.44 -14.13 -10.44
N ILE A 116 4.62 -13.56 -11.33
CA ILE A 116 3.53 -14.30 -11.99
C ILE A 116 4.07 -15.47 -12.80
N ALA A 117 5.15 -15.24 -13.56
CA ALA A 117 5.78 -16.30 -14.35
C ALA A 117 6.40 -17.40 -13.45
N GLN A 118 6.99 -17.02 -12.33
CA GLN A 118 7.55 -17.95 -11.35
C GLN A 118 6.45 -18.81 -10.72
N ILE A 119 5.37 -18.22 -10.19
CA ILE A 119 4.24 -18.95 -9.61
C ILE A 119 3.65 -19.97 -10.60
N LYS A 120 3.54 -19.60 -11.88
CA LYS A 120 3.02 -20.50 -12.93
C LYS A 120 3.95 -21.67 -13.26
N LYS A 121 5.27 -21.45 -13.21
CA LYS A 121 6.29 -22.43 -13.66
C LYS A 121 6.86 -23.27 -12.51
N ARG A 122 6.91 -22.70 -11.31
CA ARG A 122 7.59 -23.20 -10.11
C ARG A 122 6.80 -22.73 -8.86
N PRO A 123 5.60 -23.28 -8.65
CA PRO A 123 4.76 -22.92 -7.50
C PRO A 123 5.41 -23.34 -6.17
#